data_AF-M6VDQ3-F1
#
_entry.id   AF-M6VDQ3-F1
#
_cell.length_a   1.000
_cell.length_b   1.000
_cell.length_c   1.000
_cell.angle_alpha   90.00
_cell.angle_beta   90.00
_cell.angle_gamma   90.00
#
_symmetry.space_group_name_H-M   'P 1'
#
loop_
_entity.id
_entity.type
_entity.pdbx_description
1 polymer ?
#
loop_
_entity_poly.entity_id
_entity_poly.type
_entity_poly.pdbx_seq_one_letter_code
_entity_poly.pdbx_strand_id
1 'polypeptide(L)'
;MFRTWAPVGQTPVLTHVGSWKKISVIGAITQRNLYFQILKGAAKQEDIICFLKSLLRNIPGKLIIIWDRINIHRSLAVNEFITSLNG
;
A
#
# COMPACT_ATOMS: atom_id res chain seq x y z
N MET A 1 -15.41 14.71 -32.58
CA MET A 1 -16.74 14.34 -32.02
C MET A 1 -16.50 13.26 -30.97
N PHE A 2 -16.70 13.56 -29.68
CA PHE A 2 -16.49 12.57 -28.61
C PHE A 2 -17.72 11.66 -28.53
N ARG A 3 -17.53 10.36 -28.78
CA ARG A 3 -18.55 9.33 -28.51
C ARG A 3 -18.46 8.93 -27.04
N THR A 4 -19.53 9.15 -26.29
CA THR A 4 -19.69 8.55 -24.97
C THR A 4 -20.60 7.32 -25.08
N TRP A 5 -20.43 6.36 -24.17
CA TRP A 5 -21.18 5.10 -24.15
C TRP A 5 -22.61 5.25 -23.58
N ALA A 6 -23.03 6.47 -23.24
CA ALA A 6 -24.33 6.73 -22.64
C ALA A 6 -25.39 7.04 -23.72
N PRO A 7 -26.62 6.52 -23.60
CA PRO A 7 -27.72 6.89 -24.50
C PRO A 7 -28.01 8.39 -24.41
N VAL A 8 -28.20 9.05 -25.55
CA VAL A 8 -28.51 10.49 -25.60
C VAL A 8 -29.91 10.74 -25.04
N GLY A 9 -30.03 11.71 -24.13
CA GLY A 9 -31.31 12.13 -23.56
C GLY A 9 -31.89 11.18 -22.50
N GLN A 10 -31.13 10.18 -22.04
CA GLN A 10 -31.56 9.26 -20.98
C GLN A 10 -30.56 9.31 -19.82
N THR A 11 -31.08 9.34 -18.59
CA THR A 11 -30.24 9.18 -17.40
C THR A 11 -29.71 7.74 -17.37
N PRO A 12 -28.38 7.51 -17.44
CA PRO A 12 -27.84 6.16 -17.43
C PRO A 12 -28.05 5.51 -16.05
N VAL A 13 -28.58 4.28 -16.05
CA VAL A 13 -28.65 3.45 -14.85
C VAL A 13 -27.34 2.68 -14.72
N LEU A 14 -26.53 3.03 -13.71
CA LEU A 14 -25.27 2.36 -13.43
C LEU A 14 -25.51 1.14 -12.53
N THR A 15 -25.26 -0.06 -13.05
CA THR A 15 -25.20 -1.27 -12.22
C THR A 15 -23.82 -1.37 -11.58
N HIS A 16 -23.74 -1.14 -10.26
CA HIS A 16 -22.51 -1.26 -9.49
C HIS A 16 -22.67 -2.30 -8.39
N VAL A 17 -21.65 -3.14 -8.19
CA VAL A 17 -21.65 -4.24 -7.20
C VAL A 17 -21.57 -3.75 -5.75
N GLY A 18 -21.43 -2.43 -5.53
CA GLY A 18 -21.45 -1.80 -4.20
C GLY A 18 -20.11 -1.91 -3.47
N SER A 19 -19.68 -3.13 -3.14
CA SER A 19 -18.43 -3.37 -2.41
C SER A 19 -17.72 -4.65 -2.88
N TRP A 20 -16.59 -4.47 -3.57
CA TRP A 20 -15.69 -5.58 -3.88
C TRP A 20 -14.84 -5.93 -2.65
N LYS A 21 -14.61 -7.23 -2.43
CA LYS A 21 -13.58 -7.67 -1.48
C LYS A 21 -12.22 -7.16 -1.98
N LYS A 22 -11.56 -6.35 -1.17
CA LYS A 22 -10.26 -5.77 -1.50
C LYS A 22 -9.13 -6.69 -1.04
N ILE A 23 -8.14 -6.88 -1.90
CA ILE A 23 -6.84 -7.44 -1.57
C ILE A 23 -5.83 -6.34 -1.88
N SER A 24 -4.92 -6.07 -0.95
CA SER A 24 -3.82 -5.14 -1.17
C SER A 24 -2.49 -5.90 -1.16
N VAL A 25 -1.47 -5.28 -1.74
CA VAL A 25 -0.10 -5.78 -1.67
C VAL A 25 0.78 -4.64 -1.21
N ILE A 26 1.65 -4.90 -0.25
CA ILE A 26 2.75 -4.01 0.10
C ILE A 26 4.05 -4.64 -0.41
N GLY A 27 4.94 -3.82 -0.97
CA GLY A 27 6.18 -4.31 -1.52
C GLY A 27 7.32 -3.30 -1.43
N ALA A 28 8.55 -3.82 -1.48
CA ALA A 28 9.79 -3.08 -1.54
C ALA A 28 10.68 -3.71 -2.61
N ILE A 29 11.30 -2.86 -3.42
CA ILE A 29 12.17 -3.27 -4.52
C ILE A 29 13.59 -2.81 -4.23
N THR A 30 14.54 -3.70 -4.46
CA THR A 30 15.97 -3.42 -4.48
C THR A 30 16.51 -3.66 -5.89
N GLN A 31 17.79 -3.39 -6.14
CA GLN A 31 18.40 -3.66 -7.44
C GLN A 31 18.30 -5.13 -7.86
N ARG A 32 18.24 -6.08 -6.91
CA ARG A 32 18.29 -7.53 -7.19
C ARG A 32 17.03 -8.30 -6.77
N ASN A 33 16.26 -7.78 -5.83
CA ASN A 33 15.18 -8.53 -5.18
C ASN A 33 13.90 -7.69 -5.04
N LEU A 34 12.76 -8.38 -5.09
CA LEU A 34 11.44 -7.87 -4.74
C LEU A 34 10.97 -8.56 -3.45
N TYR A 35 10.60 -7.77 -2.46
CA TYR A 35 9.98 -8.23 -1.21
C TYR A 35 8.53 -7.78 -1.20
N PHE A 36 7.60 -8.66 -0.89
CA PHE A 36 6.18 -8.30 -0.85
C PHE A 36 5.39 -9.12 0.17
N GLN A 37 4.25 -8.57 0.59
CA GLN A 37 3.26 -9.24 1.43
C GLN A 37 1.85 -8.97 0.89
N ILE A 38 1.02 -10.00 0.88
CA ILE A 38 -0.40 -9.90 0.50
C ILE A 38 -1.20 -9.56 1.75
N LEU A 39 -2.02 -8.53 1.65
CA LEU A 39 -2.82 -8.00 2.74
C LEU A 39 -4.31 -8.22 2.47
N LYS A 40 -5.04 -8.64 3.50
CA LYS A 40 -6.49 -8.79 3.44
C LYS A 40 -7.15 -7.43 3.68
N GLY A 41 -7.73 -6.84 2.64
CA GLY A 41 -8.34 -5.52 2.73
C GLY A 41 -7.34 -4.39 2.49
N ALA A 42 -7.67 -3.20 3.00
CA ALA A 42 -6.79 -2.04 2.92
C ALA A 42 -5.62 -2.19 3.90
N ALA A 43 -4.42 -1.75 3.48
CA ALA A 43 -3.25 -1.74 4.33
C ALA A 43 -3.47 -0.88 5.57
N LYS A 44 -2.90 -1.31 6.70
CA LYS A 44 -2.90 -0.58 7.98
C LYS A 44 -1.48 -0.35 8.45
N GLN A 45 -1.35 0.49 9.47
CA GLN A 45 -0.05 0.81 10.07
C GLN A 45 0.64 -0.44 10.65
N GLU A 46 -0.13 -1.38 11.20
CA GLU A 46 0.41 -2.63 11.75
C GLU A 46 1.00 -3.51 10.65
N ASP A 47 0.36 -3.54 9.46
CA ASP A 47 0.87 -4.25 8.29
C ASP A 47 2.21 -3.67 7.83
N ILE A 48 2.35 -2.33 7.83
CA ILE A 48 3.62 -1.66 7.50
C ILE A 48 4.71 -2.05 8.49
N ILE A 49 4.43 -1.99 9.80
CA ILE A 49 5.42 -2.35 10.83
C ILE A 49 5.84 -3.82 10.68
N CYS A 50 4.89 -4.73 10.45
CA CYS A 50 5.19 -6.13 10.18
C CYS A 50 6.04 -6.33 8.92
N PHE A 51 5.74 -5.58 7.86
CA PHE A 51 6.52 -5.62 6.62
C PHE A 51 7.95 -5.10 6.85
N LEU A 52 8.13 -3.98 7.53
CA LEU A 52 9.44 -3.42 7.87
C LEU A 52 10.28 -4.36 8.72
N LYS A 53 9.68 -4.97 9.76
CA LYS A 53 10.36 -6.02 10.56
C LYS A 53 10.83 -7.18 9.69
N SER A 54 10.02 -7.57 8.71
CA SER A 54 10.38 -8.62 7.76
C SER A 54 11.54 -8.19 6.87
N LEU A 55 11.58 -6.94 6.39
CA LEU A 55 12.70 -6.42 5.61
C LEU A 55 13.99 -6.41 6.42
N LEU A 56 13.96 -5.88 7.64
CA LEU A 56 15.14 -5.83 8.53
C LEU A 56 15.69 -7.23 8.87
N ARG A 57 14.82 -8.24 8.95
CA ARG A 57 15.24 -9.63 9.17
C ARG A 57 15.91 -10.25 7.95
N ASN A 58 15.48 -9.87 6.74
CA ASN A 58 15.92 -10.52 5.50
C ASN A 58 17.02 -9.74 4.76
N ILE A 59 17.20 -8.45 5.05
CA ILE A 59 18.19 -7.60 4.42
C ILE A 59 19.26 -7.25 5.46
N PRO A 60 20.48 -7.79 5.36
CA PRO A 60 21.54 -7.48 6.29
C PRO A 60 22.08 -6.05 6.08
N GLY A 61 22.45 -5.39 7.18
CA GLY A 61 23.09 -4.08 7.16
C GLY A 61 22.12 -2.90 7.22
N LYS A 62 22.63 -1.70 6.91
CA LYS A 62 21.86 -0.46 6.98
C LYS A 62 20.86 -0.39 5.83
N LEU A 63 19.58 -0.26 6.15
CA LEU A 63 18.50 -0.16 5.19
C LEU A 63 18.05 1.30 5.05
N ILE A 64 18.08 1.82 3.82
CA ILE A 64 17.50 3.12 3.47
C ILE A 64 16.21 2.85 2.71
N ILE A 65 15.09 3.39 3.20
CA ILE A 65 13.77 3.23 2.59
C ILE A 65 13.35 4.54 1.96
N ILE A 66 12.96 4.47 0.69
CA ILE A 66 12.36 5.59 -0.04
C ILE A 66 10.91 5.19 -0.33
N TRP A 67 9.97 5.95 0.21
CA TRP A 67 8.53 5.75 0.01
C TRP A 67 7.82 7.10 -0.08
N ASP A 68 6.53 7.09 -0.41
CA ASP A 68 5.73 8.30 -0.51
C ASP A 68 5.31 8.86 0.88
N ARG A 69 4.46 9.90 0.86
CA ARG A 69 3.96 10.57 2.07
C ARG A 69 2.53 10.18 2.45
N ILE A 70 2.00 9.03 2.03
CA ILE A 70 0.67 8.63 2.48
C ILE A 70 0.58 8.55 4.01
N ASN A 71 -0.61 8.80 4.54
CA ASN A 71 -0.81 8.91 5.99
C ASN A 71 -0.39 7.65 6.76
N ILE A 72 -0.49 6.48 6.14
CA ILE A 72 -0.15 5.22 6.80
C ILE A 72 1.36 5.08 7.00
N HIS A 73 2.19 5.55 6.05
CA HIS A 73 3.65 5.59 6.20
C HIS A 73 4.13 6.62 7.23
N ARG A 74 3.31 7.64 7.51
CA ARG A 74 3.60 8.72 8.47
C ARG A 74 2.81 8.59 9.76
N SER A 75 2.18 7.44 10.02
CA SER A 75 1.41 7.27 11.25
C SER A 75 2.33 7.34 12.47
N LEU A 76 1.78 7.75 13.62
CA LEU A 76 2.55 7.86 14.85
C LEU A 76 3.25 6.53 15.19
N ALA A 77 2.51 5.42 15.12
CA ALA A 77 3.04 4.09 15.41
C ALA A 77 4.19 3.68 14.46
N VAL A 78 4.09 4.01 13.16
CA VAL A 78 5.17 3.74 12.21
C VAL A 78 6.40 4.59 12.51
N ASN A 79 6.22 5.88 12.83
CA ASN A 79 7.32 6.76 13.19
C ASN A 79 7.99 6.36 14.52
N GLU A 80 7.21 5.99 15.53
CA GLU A 80 7.74 5.46 16.79
C GLU A 80 8.54 4.18 16.56
N PHE A 81 8.01 3.26 15.74
CA PHE A 81 8.75 2.07 15.34
C PHE A 81 10.07 2.41 14.64
N ILE A 82 10.06 3.30 13.64
CA ILE A 82 11.29 3.71 12.92
C ILE A 82 12.29 4.38 13.87
N THR A 83 11.81 5.24 14.77
CA THR A 83 12.65 5.94 15.75
C THR A 83 13.29 4.95 16.72
N SER A 84 12.56 3.91 17.13
CA SER A 84 13.08 2.85 18.02
C SER A 84 14.21 2.02 17.41
N LEU A 85 14.38 2.04 16.09
CA LEU A 85 15.44 1.31 15.40
C LEU A 85 16.82 1.99 15.49
N ASN A 86 16.91 3.18 16.10
CA ASN A 86 18.16 3.91 16.36
C ASN A 86 19.11 3.91 15.14
N GLY A 87 18.62 4.39 13.99
CA GLY A 87 19.29 4.30 12.68
C GLY A 87 20.67 4.95 12.56
#